data_AF-A0A1J3J9M0-F1
#
_entry.id   AF-A0A1J3J9M0-F1
#
_cell.length_a   1.000
_cell.length_b   1.000
_cell.length_c   1.000
_cell.angle_alpha   90.00
_cell.angle_beta   90.00
_cell.angle_gamma   90.00
#
_symmetry.space_group_name_H-M   'P 1'
#
loop_
_entity.id
_entity.type
_entity.pdbx_description
1 polymer ?
#
loop_
_entity_poly.entity_id
_entity_poly.type
_entity_poly.pdbx_seq_one_letter_code
_entity_poly.pdbx_strand_id
1 'polypeptide(L)'
;VLLATGGGHLVYLEIGDGTLTEVKHVLLEYEVSCLDINPISDNPNYSQLAAVGMWTDLSVRIFVLPELTLITKEHLGGEIIPRSVLLCAFEGISYLLCALGDGHLLN
;
A
#
# COMPACT_ATOMS: atom_id res chain seq x y z
N VAL A 1 4.54 -7.31 7.70
CA VAL A 1 3.41 -6.48 8.19
C VAL A 1 3.68 -5.04 7.81
N LEU A 2 2.67 -4.33 7.30
CA LEU A 2 2.76 -2.91 7.01
C LEU A 2 1.71 -2.18 7.84
N LEU A 3 2.11 -1.13 8.54
CA LEU A 3 1.19 -0.31 9.33
C LEU A 3 1.44 1.17 9.06
N ALA A 4 0.37 1.95 9.05
CA ALA A 4 0.43 3.39 9.06
C ALA A 4 -0.09 3.91 10.39
N THR A 5 0.56 4.93 10.93
CA THR A 5 0.06 5.70 12.07
C THR A 5 -0.19 7.13 11.64
N GLY A 6 -1.01 7.86 12.42
CA GLY A 6 -1.24 9.28 12.17
C GLY A 6 0.05 10.08 12.11
N GLY A 7 0.01 11.22 11.41
CA GLY A 7 1.17 12.04 11.09
C GLY A 7 1.91 11.58 9.84
N GLY A 8 1.32 10.73 9.00
CA GLY A 8 1.94 10.25 7.76
C GLY A 8 3.06 9.22 7.97
N HIS A 9 3.16 8.59 9.14
CA HIS A 9 4.16 7.57 9.41
C HIS A 9 3.78 6.23 8.78
N LEU A 10 4.70 5.62 8.02
CA LEU A 10 4.56 4.30 7.44
C LEU A 10 5.69 3.38 7.94
N VAL A 11 5.33 2.26 8.55
CA VAL A 11 6.27 1.34 9.21
C VAL A 11 6.11 -0.07 8.65
N TYR A 12 7.22 -0.64 8.18
CA TYR A 12 7.32 -2.03 7.77
C TYR A 12 7.96 -2.86 8.88
N LEU A 13 7.24 -3.89 9.32
CA LEU A 13 7.69 -4.86 10.31
C LEU A 13 7.81 -6.26 9.69
N GLU A 14 8.84 -6.99 10.09
CA GLU A 14 8.96 -8.43 9.83
C GLU A 14 8.53 -9.23 11.05
N ILE A 15 7.85 -10.35 10.80
CA ILE A 15 7.48 -11.32 11.83
C ILE A 15 8.56 -12.40 11.85
N GLY A 16 9.28 -12.49 12.96
CA GLY A 16 10.21 -13.58 13.25
C GLY A 16 9.63 -14.55 14.27
N ASP A 17 10.49 -15.40 14.83
CA ASP A 17 10.12 -16.37 15.85
C ASP A 17 9.79 -15.67 17.18
N GLY A 18 8.50 -15.36 17.38
CA GLY A 18 8.00 -14.69 18.59
C GLY A 18 8.37 -13.20 18.67
N THR A 19 8.89 -12.62 17.60
CA THR A 19 9.32 -11.22 17.54
C THR A 19 8.68 -10.47 16.38
N LEU A 20 8.47 -9.17 16.59
CA LEU A 20 8.17 -8.21 15.54
C LEU A 20 9.35 -7.24 15.45
N THR A 21 10.01 -7.21 14.31
CA THR A 21 11.18 -6.36 14.10
C THR A 21 10.80 -5.23 13.16
N GLU A 22 11.01 -3.99 13.58
CA GLU A 22 10.92 -2.85 12.68
C GLU A 22 12.09 -2.87 11.69
N VAL A 23 11.76 -3.02 10.41
CA VAL A 23 12.75 -3.07 9.33
C VAL A 23 12.91 -1.70 8.69
N LYS A 24 11.80 -0.97 8.52
CA LYS A 24 11.82 0.35 7.90
C LYS A 24 10.72 1.25 8.45
N HIS A 25 11.07 2.52 8.64
CA HIS A 25 10.14 3.60 8.97
C HIS A 25 10.41 4.80 8.06
N VAL A 26 9.35 5.31 7.42
CA VAL A 26 9.39 6.53 6.61
C VAL A 26 8.29 7.49 7.03
N LEU A 27 8.53 8.78 6.80
CA LEU A 27 7.53 9.84 6.94
C LEU A 27 7.04 10.23 5.56
N LEU A 28 5.75 10.05 5.31
CA LEU A 28 5.08 10.46 4.08
C LEU A 28 4.60 11.90 4.19
N GLU A 29 4.38 12.52 3.03
CA GLU A 29 3.88 13.90 2.92
C GLU A 29 2.45 14.08 3.46
N TYR A 30 1.63 13.03 3.37
CA TYR A 30 0.21 13.07 3.71
C TYR A 30 -0.21 11.83 4.51
N GLU A 31 -1.40 11.91 5.11
CA GLU A 31 -2.01 10.80 5.83
C GLU A 31 -2.36 9.63 4.91
N VAL A 32 -2.19 8.41 5.42
CA VAL A 32 -2.53 7.16 4.73
C VAL A 32 -4.00 6.83 4.93
N SER A 33 -4.72 6.49 3.86
CA SER A 33 -6.13 6.11 3.92
C SER A 33 -6.36 4.60 3.89
N CYS A 34 -5.51 3.86 3.18
CA CYS A 34 -5.59 2.41 3.07
C CYS A 34 -4.24 1.81 2.65
N LEU A 35 -4.04 0.52 2.92
CA LEU A 35 -2.79 -0.20 2.70
C LEU A 35 -3.09 -1.61 2.18
N ASP A 36 -2.22 -2.12 1.32
CA ASP A 36 -2.18 -3.54 0.99
C ASP A 36 -0.74 -4.01 0.69
N ILE A 37 -0.44 -5.23 1.11
CA ILE A 37 0.82 -5.91 0.85
C ILE A 37 0.55 -7.36 0.47
N ASN A 38 -0.49 -7.66 -0.32
CA ASN A 38 -0.67 -9.03 -0.78
C ASN A 38 0.50 -9.45 -1.70
N PRO A 39 1.07 -10.66 -1.51
CA PRO A 39 2.13 -11.15 -2.37
C PRO A 39 1.55 -11.50 -3.74
N ILE A 40 2.02 -10.81 -4.77
CA ILE A 40 1.64 -11.02 -6.19
C ILE A 40 2.79 -11.55 -7.05
N SER A 41 3.91 -11.93 -6.42
CA SER A 41 5.05 -12.57 -7.07
C SER A 41 5.04 -14.09 -6.82
N ASP A 42 6.02 -14.80 -7.39
CA ASP A 42 6.15 -16.25 -7.22
C ASP A 42 6.36 -16.71 -5.78
N ASN A 43 6.73 -15.80 -4.86
CA ASN A 43 6.91 -16.11 -3.46
C ASN A 43 5.65 -15.75 -2.63
N PRO A 44 4.81 -16.74 -2.26
CA PRO A 44 3.57 -16.47 -1.53
C PRO A 44 3.80 -16.02 -0.08
N ASN A 45 5.03 -16.12 0.44
CA ASN A 45 5.34 -15.76 1.82
C ASN A 45 5.84 -14.32 1.97
N TYR A 46 6.27 -13.68 0.87
CA TYR A 46 6.92 -12.37 0.93
C TYR A 46 6.42 -11.45 -0.18
N SER A 47 5.95 -10.29 0.24
CA SER A 47 5.51 -9.22 -0.66
C SER A 47 6.70 -8.33 -1.03
N GLN A 48 6.83 -8.03 -2.31
CA GLN A 48 7.86 -7.11 -2.83
C GLN A 48 7.35 -5.67 -2.96
N LEU A 49 6.02 -5.50 -2.90
CA LEU A 49 5.36 -4.24 -3.14
C LEU A 49 4.39 -3.93 -2.01
N ALA A 50 4.20 -2.63 -1.77
CA ALA A 50 3.17 -2.09 -0.92
C ALA A 50 2.34 -1.08 -1.71
N ALA A 51 1.02 -1.26 -1.71
CA ALA A 51 0.07 -0.27 -2.20
C ALA A 51 -0.41 0.59 -1.03
N VAL A 52 -0.39 1.92 -1.22
CA VAL A 52 -0.72 2.89 -0.18
C VAL A 52 -1.64 3.96 -0.78
N GLY A 53 -2.88 4.02 -0.29
CA GLY A 53 -3.81 5.10 -0.60
C GLY A 53 -3.57 6.30 0.31
N MET A 54 -3.71 7.51 -0.23
CA MET A 54 -3.46 8.77 0.47
C MET A 54 -4.74 9.58 0.67
N TRP A 55 -4.84 10.29 1.81
CA TRP A 55 -5.98 11.17 2.11
C TRP A 55 -5.96 12.48 1.34
N THR A 56 -4.86 13.23 1.36
CA THR A 56 -4.86 14.64 0.96
C THR A 56 -4.80 14.84 -0.55
N ASP A 57 -3.92 14.11 -1.24
CA ASP A 57 -3.68 14.29 -2.67
C ASP A 57 -4.41 13.26 -3.55
N LEU A 58 -5.31 12.47 -2.95
CA LEU A 58 -6.17 11.51 -3.64
C LEU A 58 -5.40 10.59 -4.59
N SER A 59 -4.26 10.10 -4.10
CA SER A 59 -3.35 9.26 -4.86
C SER A 59 -3.26 7.84 -4.30
N VAL A 60 -2.90 6.91 -5.19
CA VAL A 60 -2.38 5.60 -4.80
C VAL A 60 -0.89 5.56 -5.16
N ARG A 61 -0.09 5.12 -4.20
CA ARG A 61 1.37 5.06 -4.29
C ARG A 61 1.81 3.62 -4.16
N ILE A 62 2.75 3.21 -5.00
CA ILE A 62 3.40 1.90 -4.92
C ILE A 62 4.81 2.08 -4.39
N PHE A 63 5.14 1.34 -3.34
CA PHE A 63 6.47 1.30 -2.74
C PHE A 63 7.08 -0.09 -2.90
N VAL A 64 8.41 -0.15 -3.03
CA VAL A 64 9.16 -1.41 -2.93
C VAL A 64 9.39 -1.76 -1.46
N LEU A 65 9.30 -3.05 -1.13
CA LEU A 65 9.67 -3.61 0.17
C LEU A 65 11.01 -4.35 0.07
N PRO A 66 11.86 -4.29 1.12
CA PRO A 66 11.62 -3.67 2.44
C PRO A 66 11.92 -2.16 2.50
N GLU A 67 12.49 -1.54 1.47
CA GLU A 67 13.09 -0.20 1.56
C GLU A 67 12.09 0.93 1.71
N LEU A 68 10.80 0.69 1.41
CA LEU A 68 9.75 1.71 1.30
C LEU A 68 10.15 2.83 0.34
N THR A 69 10.79 2.49 -0.77
CA THR A 69 11.11 3.44 -1.84
C THR A 69 9.94 3.57 -2.79
N LEU A 70 9.49 4.80 -3.05
CA LEU A 70 8.39 5.08 -3.97
C LEU A 70 8.78 4.67 -5.39
N ILE A 71 7.98 3.80 -6.01
CA ILE A 71 8.10 3.40 -7.42
C ILE A 71 7.25 4.33 -8.29
N THR A 72 5.98 4.47 -7.93
CA THR A 72 5.04 5.32 -8.68
C THR A 72 3.97 5.89 -7.78
N LYS A 73 3.40 7.02 -8.25
CA LYS A 73 2.29 7.73 -7.64
C LYS A 73 1.28 8.03 -8.75
N GLU A 74 0.08 7.48 -8.62
CA GLU A 74 -1.02 7.72 -9.54
C GLU A 74 -2.08 8.59 -8.85
N HIS A 75 -2.47 9.71 -9.47
CA HIS A 75 -3.58 10.53 -8.98
C HIS A 75 -4.88 9.95 -9.52
N LEU A 76 -5.81 9.64 -8.64
CA LEU A 76 -7.09 9.03 -9.02
C LEU A 76 -8.05 10.04 -9.70
N GLY A 77 -7.75 11.34 -9.54
CA GLY A 77 -8.63 12.42 -9.97
C GLY A 77 -9.88 12.54 -9.08
N GLY A 78 -10.69 13.57 -9.35
CA GLY A 78 -11.89 13.84 -8.58
C GLY A 78 -11.60 14.33 -7.15
N GLU A 79 -12.55 14.10 -6.25
CA GLU A 79 -12.55 14.60 -4.86
C GLU A 79 -12.73 13.49 -3.82
N ILE A 80 -12.79 12.21 -4.25
CA ILE A 80 -13.12 11.08 -3.39
C ILE A 80 -11.86 10.29 -3.02
N ILE A 81 -11.70 10.06 -1.71
CA ILE A 81 -10.52 9.42 -1.12
C ILE A 81 -10.55 7.90 -1.38
N PRO A 82 -9.41 7.28 -1.69
CA PRO A 82 -9.29 5.82 -1.72
C PRO A 82 -9.54 5.24 -0.33
N ARG A 83 -10.43 4.26 -0.22
CA ARG A 83 -10.84 3.61 1.04
C ARG A 83 -10.29 2.21 1.19
N SER A 84 -10.00 1.53 0.09
CA SER A 84 -9.39 0.21 0.08
C SER A 84 -8.56 0.05 -1.18
N VAL A 85 -7.41 -0.61 -1.02
CA VAL A 85 -6.56 -1.06 -2.12
C VAL A 85 -6.34 -2.56 -1.99
N LEU A 86 -6.15 -3.25 -3.11
CA LEU A 86 -5.85 -4.68 -3.15
C LEU A 86 -4.90 -4.98 -4.30
N LEU A 87 -3.72 -5.52 -3.99
CA LEU A 87 -2.86 -6.18 -4.95
C LEU A 87 -3.36 -7.62 -5.12
N CYS A 88 -3.67 -8.01 -6.36
CA CYS A 88 -4.13 -9.36 -6.65
C CYS A 88 -3.71 -9.79 -8.04
N ALA A 89 -3.84 -11.08 -8.34
CA ALA A 89 -3.63 -11.61 -9.68
C ALA A 89 -4.89 -12.30 -10.18
N PHE A 90 -5.29 -11.98 -11.41
CA PHE A 90 -6.34 -12.68 -12.15
C PHE A 90 -5.71 -13.29 -13.40
N GLU A 91 -5.87 -14.61 -13.58
CA GLU A 91 -5.36 -15.34 -14.74
C GLU A 91 -3.84 -15.15 -15.00
N GLY A 92 -3.07 -14.97 -13.93
CA GLY A 92 -1.62 -14.74 -14.00
C GLY A 92 -1.22 -13.30 -14.31
N ILE A 93 -2.17 -12.38 -14.42
CA ILE A 93 -1.92 -10.95 -14.61
C ILE A 93 -2.13 -10.24 -13.28
N SER A 94 -1.14 -9.46 -12.86
CA SER A 94 -1.20 -8.66 -11.64
C SER A 94 -2.01 -7.39 -11.83
N TYR A 95 -2.87 -7.08 -10.86
CA TYR A 95 -3.72 -5.90 -10.81
C TYR A 95 -3.58 -5.19 -9.47
N LEU A 96 -3.84 -3.88 -9.50
CA LEU A 96 -4.08 -3.07 -8.32
C LEU A 96 -5.52 -2.56 -8.39
N LEU A 97 -6.36 -3.05 -7.50
CA LEU A 97 -7.73 -2.55 -7.37
C LEU A 97 -7.76 -1.44 -6.32
N CYS A 98 -8.49 -0.36 -6.60
CA CYS A 98 -8.67 0.76 -5.68
C CYS A 98 -10.15 1.12 -5.57
N ALA A 99 -10.74 0.91 -4.39
CA ALA A 99 -12.11 1.29 -4.09
C ALA A 99 -12.16 2.67 -3.44
N LEU A 100 -13.05 3.52 -3.95
CA LEU A 100 -13.29 4.87 -3.47
C LEU A 100 -14.41 4.91 -2.42
N GLY A 101 -14.47 5.99 -1.64
CA GLY A 101 -15.47 6.16 -0.58
C GLY A 101 -16.92 6.32 -1.03
N ASP A 102 -17.15 6.52 -2.33
CA ASP A 102 -18.46 6.65 -2.95
C ASP A 102 -18.94 5.36 -3.62
N GLY A 103 -18.13 4.29 -3.59
CA GLY A 103 -18.46 2.99 -4.16
C GLY A 103 -17.89 2.72 -5.55
N HIS A 104 -17.18 3.67 -6.17
CA HIS A 104 -16.45 3.38 -7.42
C HIS A 104 -15.25 2.47 -7.17
N LEU A 105 -14.92 1.64 -8.17
CA LEU A 105 -13.75 0.77 -8.20
C LEU A 105 -12.91 1.09 -9.43
N LEU A 106 -11.62 1.32 -9.22
CA LEU A 106 -10.61 1.53 -10.25
C LEU A 106 -9.71 0.28 -10.33
N ASN A 107 -9.22 -0.08 -11.52
CA ASN A 107 -8.38 -1.26 -11.77
C ASN A 107 -7.21 -0.99 -12.73
#